data_AF-A0A2V6G7X4-F1
#
_entry.id   AF-A0A2V6G7X4-F1
#
_cell.length_a   1.000
_cell.length_b   1.000
_cell.length_c   1.000
_cell.angle_alpha   90.00
_cell.angle_beta   90.00
_cell.angle_gamma   90.00
#
_symmetry.space_group_name_H-M   'P 1'
#
loop_
_entity.id
_entity.type
_entity.pdbx_description
1 polymer ?
#
loop_
_entity_poly.entity_id
_entity_poly.type
_entity_poly.pdbx_seq_one_letter_code
_entity_poly.pdbx_strand_id
1 'polypeptide(L)'
;MSKGTTEIASGAARDIEPELRELFTKVVERDPREAVKMLEPYPDEFVVKMLELLNPAAALKILQRFDSSRRETILATASSETTQQWMRNQTYPERTVG
;
A
#
# COMPACT_ATOMS: atom_id res chain seq x y z
N MET A 1 31.26 -18.31 -8.19
CA MET A 1 29.97 -18.53 -8.86
C MET A 1 28.90 -17.91 -7.97
N SER A 2 28.45 -16.69 -8.29
CA SER A 2 27.36 -16.03 -7.57
C SER A 2 26.42 -15.47 -8.62
N LYS A 3 25.49 -16.28 -9.10
CA LYS A 3 24.45 -15.87 -10.05
C LYS A 3 23.18 -15.55 -9.28
N GLY A 4 22.58 -14.40 -9.62
CA GLY A 4 21.13 -14.22 -9.60
C GLY A 4 20.54 -13.56 -8.35
N THR A 5 20.71 -12.25 -8.20
CA THR A 5 19.76 -11.45 -7.41
C THR A 5 19.64 -10.04 -8.00
N THR A 6 19.38 -9.95 -9.31
CA THR A 6 19.12 -8.63 -9.93
C THR A 6 18.21 -8.68 -11.17
N GLU A 7 17.84 -9.87 -11.68
CA GLU A 7 17.08 -9.94 -12.95
C GLU A 7 15.55 -9.82 -12.79
N ILE A 8 15.00 -9.91 -11.58
CA ILE A 8 13.54 -9.74 -11.36
C ILE A 8 13.09 -8.28 -11.26
N ALA A 9 13.98 -7.34 -10.94
CA ALA A 9 13.60 -5.93 -10.75
C ALA A 9 13.32 -5.20 -12.07
N SER A 10 13.95 -5.62 -13.18
CA SER A 10 13.88 -4.89 -14.46
C SER A 10 12.67 -5.27 -15.32
N GLY A 11 12.03 -6.41 -15.08
CA GLY A 11 10.77 -6.80 -15.71
C GLY A 11 9.55 -6.28 -14.93
N ALA A 12 9.63 -6.29 -13.60
CA ALA A 12 8.53 -5.91 -12.71
C ALA A 12 8.04 -4.47 -12.93
N ALA A 13 8.94 -3.52 -13.23
CA ALA A 13 8.60 -2.10 -13.38
C ALA A 13 7.65 -1.78 -14.55
N ARG A 14 7.62 -2.60 -15.62
CA ARG A 14 6.79 -2.37 -16.81
C ARG A 14 5.35 -2.87 -16.66
N ASP A 15 5.11 -3.79 -15.75
CA ASP A 15 3.78 -4.39 -15.50
C ASP A 15 3.11 -3.85 -14.23
N ILE A 16 3.75 -2.91 -13.51
CA ILE A 16 3.21 -2.34 -12.26
C ILE A 16 1.87 -1.66 -12.50
N GLU A 17 1.71 -0.87 -13.56
CA GLU A 17 0.47 -0.09 -13.76
C GLU A 17 -0.79 -0.93 -13.98
N PRO A 18 -0.83 -1.93 -14.88
CA PRO A 18 -2.00 -2.79 -15.03
C PRO A 18 -2.26 -3.64 -13.77
N GLU A 19 -1.21 -4.20 -13.16
CA GLU A 19 -1.33 -4.99 -11.93
C GLU A 19 -1.86 -4.14 -10.75
N LEU A 20 -1.38 -2.91 -10.62
CA LEU A 20 -1.84 -1.97 -9.60
C LEU A 20 -3.33 -1.65 -9.77
N ARG A 21 -3.82 -1.46 -11.00
CA ARG A 21 -5.24 -1.22 -11.25
C ARG A 21 -6.11 -2.42 -10.94
N GLU A 22 -5.72 -3.61 -11.37
CA GLU A 22 -6.47 -4.84 -11.08
C GLU A 22 -6.51 -5.14 -9.59
N LEU A 23 -5.38 -4.95 -8.90
CA LEU A 23 -5.29 -5.17 -7.48
C LEU A 23 -6.02 -4.09 -6.68
N PHE A 24 -6.00 -2.82 -7.13
CA PHE A 24 -6.70 -1.71 -6.50
C PHE A 24 -8.19 -1.99 -6.36
N THR A 25 -8.85 -2.40 -7.46
CA THR A 25 -10.28 -2.73 -7.42
C THR A 25 -10.58 -3.80 -6.37
N LYS A 26 -9.75 -4.86 -6.32
CA LYS A 26 -9.91 -5.92 -5.33
C LYS A 26 -9.65 -5.43 -3.90
N VAL A 27 -8.67 -4.55 -3.69
CA VAL A 27 -8.35 -3.98 -2.36
C VAL A 27 -9.49 -3.10 -1.86
N VAL A 28 -10.12 -2.30 -2.74
CA VAL A 28 -11.24 -1.42 -2.38
C VAL A 28 -12.52 -2.20 -2.06
N GLU A 29 -12.78 -3.30 -2.78
CA GLU A 29 -13.99 -4.11 -2.60
C GLU A 29 -13.96 -5.06 -1.39
N ARG A 30 -12.81 -5.21 -0.72
CA ARG A 30 -12.59 -6.20 0.35
C ARG A 30 -12.41 -5.55 1.72
N ASP A 31 -12.64 -6.34 2.77
CA ASP A 31 -12.32 -5.91 4.15
C ASP A 31 -10.81 -5.63 4.30
N PRO A 32 -10.40 -4.64 5.11
CA PRO A 32 -9.00 -4.34 5.34
C PRO A 32 -8.10 -5.52 5.76
N ARG A 33 -8.63 -6.57 6.43
CA ARG A 33 -7.86 -7.80 6.71
C ARG A 33 -7.51 -8.57 5.43
N GLU A 34 -8.47 -8.69 4.53
CA GLU A 34 -8.26 -9.39 3.26
C GLU A 34 -7.35 -8.57 2.35
N ALA A 35 -7.50 -7.25 2.34
CA ALA A 35 -6.60 -6.35 1.62
C ALA A 35 -5.13 -6.53 2.07
N VAL A 36 -4.85 -6.69 3.37
CA VAL A 36 -3.50 -6.97 3.85
C VAL A 36 -2.96 -8.28 3.28
N LYS A 37 -3.73 -9.37 3.31
CA LYS A 37 -3.30 -10.67 2.74
C LYS A 37 -2.97 -10.56 1.24
N MET A 38 -3.70 -9.72 0.53
CA MET A 38 -3.46 -9.47 -0.89
C MET A 38 -2.19 -8.64 -1.14
N LEU A 39 -1.83 -7.77 -0.20
CA LEU A 39 -0.65 -6.92 -0.25
C LEU A 39 0.60 -7.57 0.38
N GLU A 40 0.43 -8.63 1.16
CA GLU A 40 1.51 -9.38 1.79
C GLU A 40 2.64 -9.84 0.85
N PRO A 41 2.37 -10.33 -0.38
CA PRO A 41 3.45 -10.75 -1.28
C PRO A 41 4.18 -9.58 -1.97
N TYR A 42 3.68 -8.35 -1.86
CA TYR A 42 4.22 -7.19 -2.57
C TYR A 42 5.28 -6.42 -1.76
N PRO A 43 6.27 -5.81 -2.43
CA PRO A 43 7.29 -5.00 -1.75
C PRO A 43 6.68 -3.71 -1.19
N ASP A 44 7.31 -3.15 -0.16
CA ASP A 44 6.80 -1.97 0.56
C ASP A 44 6.56 -0.77 -0.37
N GLU A 45 7.42 -0.55 -1.37
CA GLU A 45 7.24 0.51 -2.38
C GLU A 45 5.93 0.36 -3.17
N PHE A 46 5.56 -0.88 -3.52
CA PHE A 46 4.30 -1.17 -4.21
C PHE A 46 3.12 -0.96 -3.26
N VAL A 47 3.26 -1.41 -2.01
CA VAL A 47 2.23 -1.21 -0.97
C VAL A 47 2.01 0.28 -0.74
N VAL A 48 3.06 1.10 -0.63
CA VAL A 48 2.96 2.57 -0.50
C VAL A 48 2.16 3.14 -1.67
N LYS A 49 2.54 2.82 -2.92
CA LYS A 49 1.81 3.29 -4.11
C LYS A 49 0.34 2.89 -4.10
N MET A 50 0.03 1.67 -3.68
CA MET A 50 -1.36 1.22 -3.53
C MET A 50 -2.11 2.04 -2.48
N LEU A 51 -1.51 2.24 -1.30
CA LEU A 51 -2.14 2.98 -0.21
C LEU A 51 -2.31 4.48 -0.55
N GLU A 52 -1.42 5.05 -1.35
CA GLU A 52 -1.52 6.43 -1.84
C GLU A 52 -2.68 6.65 -2.83
N LEU A 53 -3.12 5.60 -3.52
CA LEU A 53 -4.30 5.65 -4.39
C LEU A 53 -5.62 5.55 -3.61
N LEU A 54 -5.58 5.02 -2.39
CA LEU A 54 -6.76 4.90 -1.55
C LEU A 54 -7.08 6.22 -0.87
N ASN A 55 -8.34 6.37 -0.46
CA ASN A 55 -8.65 7.45 0.46
C ASN A 55 -7.86 7.25 1.78
N PRO A 56 -7.45 8.35 2.46
CA PRO A 56 -6.57 8.26 3.63
C PRO A 56 -7.10 7.40 4.78
N ALA A 57 -8.43 7.37 4.98
CA ALA A 57 -9.05 6.57 6.05
C ALA A 57 -8.97 5.07 5.74
N ALA A 58 -9.22 4.67 4.49
CA ALA A 58 -9.07 3.30 4.02
C ALA A 58 -7.60 2.85 4.05
N ALA A 59 -6.68 3.70 3.56
CA ALA A 59 -5.25 3.44 3.61
C ALA A 59 -4.78 3.15 5.04
N LEU A 60 -5.21 3.97 6.00
CA LEU A 60 -4.87 3.80 7.40
C LEU A 60 -5.49 2.53 8.01
N LYS A 61 -6.77 2.22 7.70
CA LYS A 61 -7.42 0.99 8.17
C LYS A 61 -6.66 -0.25 7.72
N ILE A 62 -6.11 -0.25 6.51
CA ILE A 62 -5.28 -1.34 5.98
C ILE A 62 -3.90 -1.33 6.65
N LEU A 63 -3.26 -0.16 6.76
CA LEU A 63 -1.95 0.01 7.40
C LEU A 63 -1.93 -0.51 8.84
N GLN A 64 -3.01 -0.28 9.59
CA GLN A 64 -3.19 -0.78 10.97
C GLN A 64 -3.37 -2.30 11.08
N ARG A 65 -3.59 -3.01 9.97
CA ARG A 65 -3.78 -4.46 9.95
C ARG A 65 -2.50 -5.23 9.64
N PHE A 66 -1.49 -4.58 9.07
CA PHE A 66 -0.13 -5.13 9.00
C PHE A 66 0.45 -5.32 10.40
N ASP A 67 1.36 -6.29 10.56
CA ASP A 67 2.18 -6.42 11.75
C ASP A 67 3.02 -5.15 11.99
N SER A 68 3.42 -4.93 13.24
CA SER A 68 4.11 -3.70 13.63
C SER A 68 5.41 -3.47 12.85
N SER A 69 6.19 -4.54 12.63
CA SER A 69 7.49 -4.44 11.93
C SER A 69 7.28 -4.00 10.49
N ARG A 70 6.35 -4.64 9.77
CA ARG A 70 6.07 -4.29 8.38
C ARG A 70 5.40 -2.93 8.23
N ARG A 71 4.57 -2.55 9.19
CA ARG A 71 3.98 -1.20 9.23
C ARG A 71 5.06 -0.13 9.32
N GLU A 72 6.06 -0.33 10.16
CA GLU A 72 7.19 0.59 10.33
C GLU A 72 8.01 0.72 9.04
N THR A 73 8.26 -0.39 8.33
CA THR A 73 8.99 -0.35 7.05
C THR A 73 8.19 0.37 5.97
N ILE A 74 6.88 0.08 5.83
CA ILE A 74 5.98 0.79 4.92
C ILE A 74 5.96 2.29 5.19
N LEU A 75 5.87 2.69 6.46
CA LEU A 75 5.89 4.11 6.87
C LEU A 75 7.25 4.78 6.59
N ALA A 76 8.35 4.05 6.74
CA ALA A 76 9.69 4.54 6.43
C ALA A 76 9.94 4.66 4.92
N THR A 77 9.27 3.83 4.10
CA THR A 77 9.30 3.90 2.63
C THR A 77 8.44 5.04 2.09
N ALA A 78 7.31 5.34 2.75
CA ALA A 78 6.44 6.43 2.36
C ALA A 78 7.10 7.80 2.58
N SER A 79 6.70 8.80 1.78
CA SER A 79 7.16 10.18 2.02
C SER A 79 6.67 10.68 3.39
N SER A 80 7.44 11.58 4.01
CA SER A 80 7.05 12.20 5.29
C SER A 80 5.73 12.96 5.18
N GLU A 81 5.46 13.57 4.02
CA GLU A 81 4.19 14.23 3.72
C GLU A 81 3.02 13.23 3.67
N THR A 82 3.17 12.12 2.93
CA THR A 82 2.19 11.03 2.82
C THR A 82 1.85 10.47 4.21
N THR A 83 2.87 10.13 4.99
CA THR A 83 2.71 9.62 6.36
C THR A 83 1.94 10.61 7.24
N GLN A 84 2.29 11.89 7.17
CA GLN A 84 1.61 12.94 7.92
C GLN A 84 0.15 13.14 7.46
N GLN A 85 -0.15 12.98 6.18
CA GLN A 85 -1.52 13.02 5.67
C GLN A 85 -2.36 11.86 6.21
N TRP A 86 -1.84 10.64 6.24
CA TRP A 86 -2.54 9.48 6.82
C TRP A 86 -2.78 9.65 8.32
N MET A 87 -1.83 10.24 9.06
CA MET A 87 -1.98 10.53 10.48
C MET A 87 -3.01 11.64 10.77
N ARG A 88 -3.02 12.72 9.99
CA ARG A 88 -3.97 13.84 10.17
C ARG A 88 -5.42 13.44 9.86
N ASN A 89 -5.62 12.64 8.82
CA ASN A 89 -6.95 12.24 8.35
C ASN A 89 -7.66 11.21 9.26
N GLN A 90 -7.04 10.82 10.38
CA GLN A 90 -7.69 10.10 11.50
C GLN A 90 -8.88 10.87 12.11
N THR A 91 -8.98 12.17 11.84
CA THR A 91 -9.89 13.08 12.57
C THR A 91 -11.21 13.37 11.83
N TYR A 92 -11.35 12.99 10.56
CA TYR A 92 -12.56 13.29 9.78
C TYR A 92 -13.37 12.02 9.46
N PRO A 93 -14.62 11.90 9.94
CA PRO A 93 -15.47 10.77 9.61
C PRO A 93 -15.81 10.77 8.11
N GLU A 94 -15.87 9.57 7.55
CA GLU A 94 -16.17 9.24 6.16
C GLU A 94 -17.61 9.67 5.80
N ARG A 95 -17.88 10.97 5.63
CA ARG A 95 -19.21 11.43 5.18
C ARG A 95 -19.29 12.78 4.48
N THR A 96 -18.24 13.19 3.77
CA THR A 96 -18.36 14.31 2.82
C THR A 96 -17.67 13.97 1.50
N VAL A 97 -18.36 13.22 0.67
CA VAL A 97 -18.22 13.35 -0.79
C VAL A 97 -19.43 14.19 -1.23
N GLY A 98 -19.16 15.41 -1.69
CA GLY A 98 -20.07 16.24 -2.47
C GLY A 98 -19.57 16.29 -3.90
#